data_AF-A0AAV4JUD0-F1
#
_entry.id   AF-A0AAV4JUD0-F1
#
_cell.length_a   1.000
_cell.length_b   1.000
_cell.length_c   1.000
_cell.angle_alpha   90.00
_cell.angle_beta   90.00
_cell.angle_gamma   90.00
#
_symmetry.space_group_name_H-M   'P 1'
#
loop_
_entity.id
_entity.type
_entity.pdbx_description
1 polymer ?
#
loop_
_entity_poly.entity_id
_entity_poly.type
_entity_poly.pdbx_seq_one_letter_code
_entity_poly.pdbx_strand_id
1 'polypeptide(L)'
;MKKGKYGKTAQFWYEYLEKVWNLILLFVATRTNNFDLHIASLQKLCPLLFSMNNQNYAKYLSLYTITLLNLPENAKGLLRNRGFSVSRSDTPAGRSPVDMIIEQTINKHAKTSGGIIGFSRSLPAYHRWCVTRHNRSQYVSSLQQVTNLDSSTIDGHKDMTFAERKLSEKSVRNTMEAFSAFINPFEMDTDELICLSSGCRLSDEIAGDLLKAEEFGQKRYEEFVKERLKNKTVEFKDPLPKSTLKTFACASKVVSVKSKTKEIQIKVQRNLFGKLLILSQDHDVNIEKVLSYPLSPTPRSFATPDGLPLKTNKAVRYSCMPLIKENF
;
A
#
# COMPACT_ATOMS: atom_id res chain seq x y z
N MET A 1 4.89 4.86 -24.90
CA MET A 1 4.06 5.39 -23.79
C MET A 1 4.82 6.40 -22.94
N LYS A 2 6.06 6.13 -22.50
CA LYS A 2 6.89 7.09 -21.73
C LYS A 2 7.13 8.47 -22.38
N LYS A 3 7.15 8.55 -23.71
CA LYS A 3 7.36 9.81 -24.45
C LYS A 3 6.08 10.66 -24.61
N GLY A 4 5.03 10.43 -23.81
CA GLY A 4 3.80 11.22 -23.84
C GLY A 4 2.91 11.03 -25.08
N LYS A 5 3.14 10.03 -25.94
CA LYS A 5 2.38 9.83 -27.20
C LYS A 5 0.84 9.75 -27.03
N TYR A 6 0.37 9.32 -25.86
CA TYR A 6 -1.06 9.13 -25.55
C TYR A 6 -1.55 10.15 -24.50
N GLY A 7 -0.87 11.30 -24.38
CA GLY A 7 -1.15 12.33 -23.39
C GLY A 7 -0.55 12.07 -22.00
N LYS A 8 -0.53 13.12 -21.17
CA LYS A 8 0.03 13.08 -19.80
C LYS A 8 -0.67 12.05 -18.90
N THR A 9 -1.97 11.83 -19.06
CA THR A 9 -2.73 10.86 -18.27
C THR A 9 -2.29 9.42 -18.52
N ALA A 10 -2.20 9.01 -19.79
CA ALA A 10 -1.66 7.70 -20.14
C ALA A 10 -0.23 7.50 -19.63
N GLN A 11 0.60 8.54 -19.75
CA GLN A 11 1.99 8.48 -19.27
C GLN A 11 2.07 8.20 -17.77
N PHE A 12 1.35 8.98 -16.95
CA PHE A 12 1.35 8.80 -15.49
C PHE A 12 0.90 7.39 -15.08
N TRP A 13 -0.19 6.87 -15.67
CA TRP A 13 -0.70 5.54 -15.33
C TRP A 13 0.19 4.42 -15.84
N TYR A 14 0.85 4.60 -16.98
CA TYR A 14 1.85 3.66 -17.45
C TYR A 14 3.04 3.56 -16.48
N GLU A 15 3.56 4.69 -16.01
CA GLU A 15 4.62 4.71 -14.99
C GLU A 15 4.16 4.06 -13.67
N TYR A 16 2.90 4.28 -13.28
CA TYR A 16 2.30 3.59 -12.14
C TYR A 16 2.28 2.06 -12.33
N LEU A 17 1.86 1.58 -13.51
CA LEU A 17 1.85 0.15 -13.83
C LEU A 17 3.26 -0.45 -13.79
N GLU A 18 4.28 0.27 -14.25
CA GLU A 18 5.67 -0.18 -14.14
C GLU A 18 6.13 -0.31 -12.68
N LYS A 19 5.73 0.63 -11.81
CA LYS A 19 6.01 0.57 -10.37
C LYS A 19 5.35 -0.66 -9.73
N VAL A 20 4.08 -0.92 -10.07
CA VAL A 20 3.36 -2.13 -9.62
C VAL A 20 4.04 -3.40 -10.15
N TRP A 21 4.45 -3.40 -11.42
CA TRP A 21 5.15 -4.53 -12.02
C TRP A 21 6.47 -4.83 -11.29
N ASN A 22 7.23 -3.81 -10.91
CA ASN A 22 8.45 -3.99 -10.12
C ASN A 22 8.18 -4.64 -8.75
N LEU A 23 7.06 -4.31 -8.09
CA LEU A 23 6.64 -4.98 -6.85
C LEU A 23 6.30 -6.46 -7.10
N ILE A 24 5.61 -6.76 -8.20
CA ILE A 24 5.31 -8.15 -8.60
C ILE A 24 6.61 -8.92 -8.85
N LEU A 25 7.59 -8.33 -9.54
CA LEU A 25 8.90 -8.94 -9.75
C LEU A 25 9.64 -9.25 -8.44
N LEU A 26 9.52 -8.36 -7.43
CA LEU A 26 10.06 -8.61 -6.10
C LEU A 26 9.42 -9.86 -5.42
N PHE A 27 8.10 -10.03 -5.57
CA PHE A 27 7.39 -11.21 -5.08
C PHE A 27 7.82 -12.47 -5.85
N VAL A 28 7.87 -12.40 -7.18
CA VAL A 28 8.32 -13.51 -8.04
C VAL A 28 9.74 -13.93 -7.67
N ALA A 29 10.65 -12.97 -7.48
CA ALA A 29 12.02 -13.24 -7.07
C ALA A 29 12.09 -14.04 -5.76
N THR A 30 11.27 -13.68 -4.78
CA THR A 30 11.17 -14.41 -3.50
C THR A 30 10.61 -15.82 -3.69
N ARG A 31 9.48 -15.94 -4.40
CA ARG A 31 8.76 -17.20 -4.64
C ARG A 31 9.61 -18.22 -5.41
N THR A 32 10.50 -17.74 -6.27
CA THR A 32 11.39 -18.55 -7.12
C THR A 32 12.83 -18.65 -6.61
N ASN A 33 13.17 -17.99 -5.51
CA ASN A 33 14.55 -17.84 -5.01
C ASN A 33 15.51 -17.22 -6.04
N ASN A 34 15.02 -16.33 -6.90
CA ASN A 34 15.85 -15.60 -7.84
C ASN A 34 16.49 -14.39 -7.14
N PHE A 35 17.69 -14.59 -6.59
CA PHE A 35 18.41 -13.59 -5.80
C PHE A 35 18.80 -12.34 -6.61
N ASP A 36 19.24 -12.52 -7.85
CA ASP A 36 19.66 -11.40 -8.69
C ASP A 36 18.47 -10.54 -9.12
N LEU A 37 17.31 -11.17 -9.43
CA LEU A 37 16.06 -10.44 -9.68
C LEU A 37 15.57 -9.71 -8.43
N HIS A 38 15.78 -10.27 -7.24
CA HIS A 38 15.43 -9.61 -5.97
C HIS A 38 16.25 -8.32 -5.82
N ILE A 39 17.57 -8.39 -5.97
CA ILE A 39 18.45 -7.21 -5.90
C ILE A 39 18.05 -6.17 -6.95
N ALA A 40 17.84 -6.58 -8.21
CA ALA A 40 17.45 -5.66 -9.29
C ALA A 40 16.12 -4.96 -9.00
N SER A 41 15.14 -5.69 -8.45
CA SER A 41 13.84 -5.13 -8.07
C SER A 41 13.97 -4.13 -6.91
N LEU A 42 14.82 -4.43 -5.92
CA LEU A 42 15.12 -3.52 -4.81
C LEU A 42 15.82 -2.24 -5.26
N GLN A 43 16.78 -2.34 -6.19
CA GLN A 43 17.46 -1.18 -6.76
C GLN A 43 16.47 -0.21 -7.42
N LYS A 44 15.48 -0.74 -8.15
CA LYS A 44 14.39 0.06 -8.74
C LYS A 44 13.41 0.61 -7.70
N LEU A 45 13.23 -0.08 -6.58
CA LEU A 45 12.32 0.34 -5.51
C LEU A 45 12.90 1.45 -4.63
N CYS A 46 14.22 1.48 -4.43
CA CYS A 46 14.87 2.47 -3.56
C CYS A 46 14.51 3.93 -3.94
N PRO A 47 14.72 4.39 -5.19
CA PRO A 47 14.33 5.74 -5.64
C PRO A 47 12.88 6.10 -5.36
N LEU A 48 11.97 5.13 -5.54
CA LEU A 48 10.54 5.33 -5.33
C LEU A 48 10.20 5.70 -3.88
N LEU A 49 10.91 5.13 -2.91
CA LEU A 49 10.69 5.43 -1.50
C LEU A 49 11.13 6.85 -1.13
N PHE A 50 12.14 7.40 -1.81
CA PHE A 50 12.57 8.79 -1.63
C PHE A 50 11.56 9.79 -2.18
N SER A 51 10.88 9.48 -3.29
CA SER A 51 9.84 10.37 -3.83
C SER A 51 8.54 10.31 -3.02
N MET A 52 8.21 9.15 -2.44
CA MET A 52 6.93 8.90 -1.73
C MET A 52 6.95 9.17 -0.21
N ASN A 53 7.96 9.88 0.31
CA ASN A 53 8.05 10.21 1.74
C ASN A 53 8.15 9.02 2.72
N ASN A 54 8.63 7.86 2.26
CA ASN A 54 8.85 6.68 3.09
C ASN A 54 10.28 6.65 3.64
N GLN A 55 10.69 7.70 4.35
CA GLN A 55 12.09 7.98 4.69
C GLN A 55 12.82 6.84 5.42
N ASN A 56 12.18 6.23 6.43
CA ASN A 56 12.79 5.13 7.17
C ASN A 56 13.04 3.93 6.24
N TYR A 57 12.02 3.54 5.47
CA TYR A 57 12.17 2.49 4.48
C TYR A 57 13.21 2.85 3.43
N ALA A 58 13.24 4.09 2.94
CA ALA A 58 14.23 4.56 1.98
C ALA A 58 15.67 4.36 2.49
N LYS A 59 15.95 4.78 3.73
CA LYS A 59 17.27 4.60 4.36
C LYS A 59 17.66 3.13 4.50
N TYR A 60 16.81 2.35 5.16
CA TYR A 60 17.14 0.97 5.50
C TYR A 60 17.12 0.05 4.28
N LEU A 61 16.22 0.28 3.31
CA LEU A 61 16.21 -0.48 2.07
C LEU A 61 17.48 -0.21 1.26
N SER A 62 17.90 1.06 1.16
CA SER A 62 19.16 1.41 0.47
C SER A 62 20.36 0.70 1.09
N LEU A 63 20.46 0.73 2.43
CA LEU A 63 21.52 0.04 3.16
C LEU A 63 21.46 -1.48 2.94
N TYR A 64 20.26 -2.06 3.02
CA TYR A 64 20.03 -3.48 2.80
C TYR A 64 20.44 -3.91 1.38
N THR A 65 20.02 -3.18 0.35
CA THR A 65 20.37 -3.46 -1.04
C THR A 65 21.88 -3.40 -1.26
N ILE A 66 22.56 -2.39 -0.72
CA ILE A 66 24.03 -2.27 -0.82
C ILE A 66 24.73 -3.40 -0.05
N THR A 67 24.19 -3.78 1.11
CA THR A 67 24.72 -4.92 1.89
C THR A 67 24.66 -6.21 1.06
N LEU A 68 23.51 -6.49 0.41
CA LEU A 68 23.36 -7.65 -0.46
C LEU A 68 24.33 -7.63 -1.65
N LEU A 69 24.53 -6.47 -2.27
CA LEU A 69 25.47 -6.30 -3.38
C LEU A 69 26.93 -6.54 -2.96
N ASN A 70 27.29 -6.17 -1.73
CA ASN A 70 28.64 -6.29 -1.20
C ASN A 70 28.90 -7.62 -0.46
N LEU A 71 27.93 -8.55 -0.45
CA LEU A 71 28.16 -9.86 0.14
C LEU A 71 29.30 -10.60 -0.60
N PRO A 72 30.15 -11.33 0.15
CA PRO A 72 31.11 -12.26 -0.41
C PRO A 72 30.45 -13.27 -1.36
N GLU A 73 31.17 -13.72 -2.40
CA GLU A 73 30.58 -14.57 -3.44
C GLU A 73 30.16 -15.94 -2.91
N ASN A 74 30.84 -16.49 -1.90
CA ASN A 74 30.42 -17.70 -1.21
C ASN A 74 29.03 -17.51 -0.53
N ALA A 75 28.81 -16.38 0.14
CA ALA A 75 27.52 -16.06 0.76
C ALA A 75 26.43 -15.85 -0.30
N LYS A 76 26.73 -15.15 -1.40
CA LYS A 76 25.80 -15.02 -2.54
C LYS A 76 25.48 -16.38 -3.16
N GLY A 77 26.45 -17.27 -3.26
CA GLY A 77 26.28 -18.65 -3.71
C GLY A 77 25.27 -19.41 -2.86
N LEU A 78 25.35 -19.29 -1.53
CA LEU A 78 24.36 -19.88 -0.61
C LEU A 78 22.96 -19.28 -0.80
N LEU A 79 22.85 -17.96 -0.97
CA LEU A 79 21.56 -17.29 -1.18
C LEU A 79 20.91 -17.70 -2.51
N ARG A 80 21.69 -17.78 -3.59
CA ARG A 80 21.25 -18.31 -4.89
C ARG A 80 20.87 -19.79 -4.79
N ASN A 81 21.60 -20.56 -4.00
CA ASN A 81 21.30 -21.96 -3.74
C ASN A 81 20.26 -22.13 -2.60
N ARG A 82 19.06 -21.58 -2.82
CA ARG A 82 17.89 -21.78 -1.94
C ARG A 82 17.99 -21.18 -0.53
N GLY A 83 19.01 -20.38 -0.22
CA GLY A 83 19.18 -19.73 1.07
C GLY A 83 18.44 -18.39 1.24
N PHE A 84 17.92 -17.80 0.16
CA PHE A 84 17.26 -16.49 0.18
C PHE A 84 15.79 -16.56 0.62
N SER A 85 15.04 -17.58 0.20
CA SER A 85 13.65 -17.83 0.61
C SER A 85 13.49 -19.27 1.05
N VAL A 86 12.41 -19.63 1.75
CA VAL A 86 12.19 -20.98 2.30
C VAL A 86 10.90 -21.58 1.72
N SER A 87 10.93 -22.86 1.36
CA SER A 87 9.75 -23.63 0.99
C SER A 87 9.36 -24.60 2.11
N ARG A 88 8.06 -24.79 2.33
CA ARG A 88 7.51 -25.80 3.24
C ARG A 88 6.89 -26.99 2.53
N SER A 89 6.74 -26.89 1.22
CA SER A 89 6.14 -27.87 0.33
C SER A 89 6.96 -27.96 -0.95
N ASP A 90 6.79 -29.04 -1.69
CA ASP A 90 7.40 -29.23 -3.02
C ASP A 90 6.63 -28.51 -4.14
N THR A 91 5.62 -27.72 -3.79
CA THR A 91 4.83 -26.96 -4.76
C THR A 91 5.69 -25.88 -5.44
N PRO A 92 5.73 -25.84 -6.79
CA PRO A 92 6.51 -24.84 -7.53
C PRO A 92 6.13 -23.42 -7.14
N ALA A 93 7.09 -22.50 -7.00
CA ALA A 93 6.83 -21.11 -6.56
C ALA A 93 6.18 -20.97 -5.16
N GLY A 94 6.22 -22.01 -4.31
CA GLY A 94 5.70 -21.97 -2.95
C GLY A 94 6.59 -21.32 -1.91
N ARG A 95 7.76 -20.81 -2.31
CA ARG A 95 8.72 -20.25 -1.37
C ARG A 95 8.24 -18.93 -0.79
N SER A 96 8.64 -18.64 0.44
CA SER A 96 8.25 -17.46 1.20
C SER A 96 9.47 -16.81 1.85
N PRO A 97 9.42 -15.52 2.19
CA PRO A 97 10.45 -14.90 3.02
C PRO A 97 10.67 -15.69 4.32
N VAL A 98 11.92 -15.75 4.77
CA VAL A 98 12.33 -16.50 5.98
C VAL A 98 11.49 -16.08 7.20
N ASP A 99 11.32 -14.78 7.40
CA ASP A 99 10.54 -14.21 8.50
C ASP A 99 9.08 -14.71 8.52
N MET A 100 8.43 -14.72 7.35
CA MET A 100 7.06 -15.23 7.22
C MET A 100 6.98 -16.73 7.55
N ILE A 101 8.00 -17.51 7.21
CA ILE A 101 8.05 -18.94 7.57
C ILE A 101 8.25 -19.14 9.07
N ILE A 102 9.10 -18.34 9.71
CA ILE A 102 9.28 -18.37 11.17
C ILE A 102 7.95 -18.08 11.86
N GLU A 103 7.19 -17.08 11.36
CA GLU A 103 5.85 -16.78 11.87
C GLU A 103 4.87 -17.94 11.73
N GLN A 104 4.85 -18.59 10.57
CA GLN A 104 3.96 -19.71 10.26
C GLN A 104 4.35 -21.04 10.92
N THR A 105 5.57 -21.14 11.46
CA THR A 105 6.10 -22.35 12.08
C THR A 105 6.41 -22.10 13.56
N ILE A 106 7.63 -21.67 13.87
CA ILE A 106 8.18 -21.51 15.21
C ILE A 106 7.29 -20.63 16.09
N ASN A 107 6.77 -19.51 15.58
CA ASN A 107 5.92 -18.63 16.37
C ASN A 107 4.50 -19.15 16.46
N LYS A 108 3.91 -19.66 15.38
CA LYS A 108 2.58 -20.30 15.39
C LYS A 108 2.49 -21.38 16.47
N HIS A 109 3.47 -22.28 16.53
CA HIS A 109 3.45 -23.39 17.50
C HIS A 109 3.79 -22.95 18.93
N ALA A 110 4.39 -21.77 19.10
CA ALA A 110 4.71 -21.21 20.41
C ALA A 110 3.60 -20.30 20.96
N LYS A 111 2.61 -19.93 20.15
CA LYS A 111 1.49 -19.10 20.59
C LYS A 111 0.69 -19.83 21.66
N THR A 112 0.67 -19.25 22.85
CA THR A 112 -0.23 -19.59 23.96
C THR A 112 -1.45 -18.67 23.91
N SER A 113 -2.58 -19.11 24.49
CA SER A 113 -3.72 -18.21 24.73
C SER A 113 -3.26 -16.99 25.54
N GLY A 114 -3.52 -15.78 25.06
CA GLY A 114 -3.02 -14.53 25.65
C GLY A 114 -1.58 -14.13 25.27
N GLY A 115 -0.87 -14.94 24.47
CA GLY A 115 0.53 -14.70 24.12
C GLY A 115 1.47 -14.81 25.32
N ILE A 116 2.59 -14.07 25.27
CA ILE A 116 3.54 -13.92 26.39
C ILE A 116 2.99 -12.98 27.49
N ILE A 117 1.93 -12.22 27.16
CA ILE A 117 1.31 -11.23 28.04
C ILE A 117 0.59 -11.98 29.17
N GLY A 118 1.09 -11.84 30.40
CA GLY A 118 0.56 -12.52 31.59
C GLY A 118 1.62 -13.23 32.41
N PHE A 119 2.62 -13.84 31.76
CA PHE A 119 3.73 -14.52 32.44
C PHE A 119 5.10 -13.96 32.09
N SER A 120 5.20 -13.01 31.16
CA SER A 120 6.45 -12.31 30.81
C SER A 120 7.17 -11.67 31.97
N ARG A 121 6.41 -11.20 32.97
CA ARG A 121 6.93 -10.56 34.19
C ARG A 121 7.54 -11.57 35.17
N SER A 122 7.28 -12.86 34.99
CA SER A 122 7.90 -13.93 35.77
C SER A 122 9.03 -14.56 34.96
N LEU A 123 10.27 -14.17 35.27
CA LEU A 123 11.46 -14.70 34.61
C LEU A 123 11.52 -16.25 34.61
N PRO A 124 11.17 -16.96 35.71
CA PRO A 124 11.13 -18.43 35.70
C PRO A 124 10.07 -19.00 34.75
N ALA A 125 8.89 -18.38 34.67
CA ALA A 125 7.82 -18.85 33.78
C ALA A 125 8.19 -18.60 32.30
N TYR A 126 8.77 -17.44 32.01
CA TYR A 126 9.29 -17.13 30.69
C TYR A 126 10.40 -18.10 30.26
N HIS A 127 11.36 -18.38 31.15
CA HIS A 127 12.44 -19.33 30.86
C HIS A 127 11.90 -20.75 30.58
N ARG A 128 10.99 -21.24 31.43
CA ARG A 128 10.30 -22.53 31.17
C ARG A 128 9.57 -22.53 29.84
N TRP A 129 8.90 -21.44 29.47
CA TRP A 129 8.22 -21.32 28.17
C TRP A 129 9.23 -21.37 27.01
N CYS A 130 10.33 -20.64 27.07
CA CYS A 130 11.40 -20.66 26.06
C CYS A 130 12.00 -22.05 25.86
N VAL A 131 12.26 -22.77 26.95
CA VAL A 131 12.86 -24.12 26.89
C VAL A 131 11.86 -25.19 26.49
N THR A 132 10.57 -25.07 26.84
CA THR A 132 9.59 -26.16 26.60
C THR A 132 8.77 -25.99 25.33
N ARG A 133 8.70 -24.79 24.73
CA ARG A 133 7.83 -24.51 23.56
C ARG A 133 8.05 -25.44 22.37
N HIS A 134 9.29 -25.82 22.08
CA HIS A 134 9.60 -26.69 20.94
C HIS A 134 9.14 -28.12 21.19
N ASN A 135 9.35 -28.66 22.40
CA ASN A 135 8.86 -29.99 22.79
C ASN A 135 7.33 -30.05 22.77
N ARG A 136 6.65 -29.01 23.29
CA ARG A 136 5.19 -28.89 23.22
C ARG A 136 4.68 -28.88 21.77
N SER A 137 5.37 -28.17 20.88
CA SER A 137 5.05 -28.18 19.44
C SER A 137 5.16 -29.58 18.86
N GLN A 138 6.24 -30.32 19.16
CA GLN A 138 6.43 -31.67 18.66
C GLN A 138 5.32 -32.62 19.12
N TYR A 139 4.96 -32.59 20.41
CA TYR A 139 3.84 -33.40 20.92
C TYR A 139 2.51 -33.08 20.23
N VAL A 140 2.22 -31.81 20.00
CA VAL A 140 0.99 -31.39 19.28
C VAL A 140 1.02 -31.90 17.84
N SER A 141 2.14 -31.75 17.13
CA SER A 141 2.29 -32.26 15.76
C SER A 141 2.15 -33.78 15.69
N SER A 142 2.80 -34.53 16.59
CA SER A 142 2.64 -35.98 16.66
C SER A 142 1.20 -36.40 16.97
N LEU A 143 0.51 -35.68 17.86
CA LEU A 143 -0.90 -35.94 18.15
C LEU A 143 -1.78 -35.69 16.92
N GLN A 144 -1.53 -34.60 16.17
CA GLN A 144 -2.26 -34.31 14.93
C GLN A 144 -2.08 -35.41 13.88
N GLN A 145 -0.86 -35.93 13.74
CA GLN A 145 -0.56 -37.07 12.86
C GLN A 145 -1.30 -38.34 13.29
N VAL A 146 -1.27 -38.69 14.58
CA VAL A 146 -1.94 -39.90 15.10
C VAL A 146 -3.47 -39.79 15.00
N THR A 147 -4.01 -38.57 15.13
CA THR A 147 -5.46 -38.33 15.09
C THR A 147 -6.00 -38.04 13.68
N ASN A 148 -5.14 -38.06 12.65
CA ASN A 148 -5.48 -37.63 11.28
C ASN A 148 -6.12 -36.23 11.23
N LEU A 149 -5.78 -35.35 12.18
CA LEU A 149 -6.18 -33.95 12.19
C LEU A 149 -5.22 -33.06 11.40
N ASP A 150 -4.17 -33.64 10.80
CA ASP A 150 -3.34 -32.95 9.83
C ASP A 150 -4.18 -32.62 8.58
N SER A 151 -4.62 -31.37 8.53
CA SER A 151 -5.40 -30.79 7.43
C SER A 151 -4.55 -30.53 6.17
N SER A 152 -3.66 -31.45 5.82
CA SER A 152 -2.68 -31.29 4.73
C SER A 152 -3.16 -31.89 3.40
N THR A 153 -4.46 -31.91 3.14
CA THR A 153 -5.06 -32.44 1.89
C THR A 153 -5.63 -31.34 0.99
N ILE A 154 -4.91 -30.22 0.85
CA ILE A 154 -5.06 -29.40 -0.36
C ILE A 154 -3.74 -29.51 -1.12
N ASP A 155 -3.72 -30.49 -2.02
CA ASP A 155 -2.62 -30.69 -2.95
C ASP A 155 -2.68 -29.57 -4.00
N GLY A 156 -1.97 -28.47 -3.75
CA GLY A 156 -1.89 -27.33 -4.65
C GLY A 156 -1.86 -25.96 -3.96
N HIS A 157 -1.39 -24.94 -4.69
CA HIS A 157 -1.48 -23.56 -4.23
C HIS A 157 -2.92 -23.13 -4.04
N LYS A 158 -3.21 -22.38 -2.97
CA LYS A 158 -4.52 -21.76 -2.74
C LYS A 158 -5.01 -21.00 -3.98
N ASP A 159 -4.10 -20.32 -4.66
CA ASP A 159 -4.36 -19.52 -5.86
C ASP A 159 -4.80 -20.37 -7.07
N MET A 160 -4.53 -21.68 -7.05
CA MET A 160 -4.97 -22.62 -8.09
C MET A 160 -6.34 -23.23 -7.81
N THR A 161 -6.93 -22.99 -6.64
CA THR A 161 -8.27 -23.50 -6.33
C THR A 161 -9.32 -22.90 -7.26
N PHE A 162 -10.35 -23.68 -7.60
CA PHE A 162 -11.42 -23.22 -8.49
C PHE A 162 -12.10 -21.94 -7.97
N ALA A 163 -12.31 -21.85 -6.66
CA ALA A 163 -12.91 -20.67 -6.03
C ALA A 163 -12.04 -19.41 -6.23
N GLU A 164 -10.73 -19.51 -6.02
CA GLU A 164 -9.81 -18.37 -6.17
C GLU A 164 -9.65 -17.97 -7.65
N ARG A 165 -9.64 -18.94 -8.57
CA ARG A 165 -9.66 -18.67 -10.02
C ARG A 165 -10.91 -17.90 -10.43
N LYS A 166 -12.09 -18.33 -9.97
CA LYS A 166 -13.37 -17.66 -10.25
C LYS A 166 -13.40 -16.23 -9.69
N LEU A 167 -12.84 -16.03 -8.48
CA LEU A 167 -12.70 -14.69 -7.89
C LEU A 167 -11.74 -13.82 -8.69
N SER A 168 -10.58 -14.34 -9.07
CA SER A 168 -9.58 -13.63 -9.88
C SER A 168 -10.14 -13.21 -11.24
N GLU A 169 -10.81 -14.11 -11.95
CA GLU A 169 -11.50 -13.81 -13.20
C GLU A 169 -12.57 -12.72 -13.03
N LYS A 170 -13.36 -12.80 -11.95
CA LYS A 170 -14.34 -11.77 -11.63
C LYS A 170 -13.65 -10.41 -11.40
N SER A 171 -12.56 -10.36 -10.67
CA SER A 171 -11.79 -9.13 -10.47
C SER A 171 -11.22 -8.55 -11.76
N VAL A 172 -10.75 -9.41 -12.69
CA VAL A 172 -10.31 -8.97 -14.02
C VAL A 172 -11.48 -8.39 -14.81
N ARG A 173 -12.61 -9.09 -14.88
CA ARG A 173 -13.83 -8.57 -15.56
C ARG A 173 -14.27 -7.24 -14.98
N ASN A 174 -14.38 -7.13 -13.66
CA ASN A 174 -14.74 -5.89 -12.97
C ASN A 174 -13.76 -4.75 -13.30
N THR A 175 -12.46 -5.05 -13.43
CA THR A 175 -11.44 -4.06 -13.80
C THR A 175 -11.62 -3.61 -15.24
N MET A 176 -11.87 -4.53 -16.17
CA MET A 176 -12.16 -4.21 -17.58
C MET A 176 -13.44 -3.38 -17.72
N GLU A 177 -14.51 -3.79 -17.04
CA GLU A 177 -15.77 -3.05 -16.98
C GLU A 177 -15.56 -1.64 -16.41
N ALA A 178 -14.72 -1.49 -15.39
CA ALA A 178 -14.34 -0.19 -14.86
C ALA A 178 -13.59 0.65 -15.90
N PHE A 179 -12.64 0.09 -16.65
CA PHE A 179 -11.97 0.84 -17.73
C PHE A 179 -12.94 1.31 -18.81
N SER A 180 -13.96 0.50 -19.14
CA SER A 180 -14.99 0.88 -20.12
C SER A 180 -16.01 1.88 -19.57
N ALA A 181 -16.34 1.82 -18.27
CA ALA A 181 -17.33 2.68 -17.63
C ALA A 181 -16.75 4.03 -17.17
N PHE A 182 -15.48 4.05 -16.77
CA PHE A 182 -14.74 5.26 -16.41
C PHE A 182 -14.01 5.85 -17.63
N ILE A 183 -13.23 6.91 -17.39
CA ILE A 183 -12.40 7.52 -18.42
C ILE A 183 -11.24 6.56 -18.73
N ASN A 184 -11.18 6.03 -19.94
CA ASN A 184 -10.03 5.24 -20.38
C ASN A 184 -8.80 6.15 -20.55
N PRO A 185 -7.73 6.00 -19.74
CA PRO A 185 -6.57 6.88 -19.78
C PRO A 185 -5.79 6.82 -21.10
N PHE A 186 -5.97 5.79 -21.92
CA PHE A 186 -5.20 5.56 -23.15
C PHE A 186 -5.91 6.02 -24.44
N GLU A 187 -7.19 6.37 -24.35
CA GLU A 187 -8.03 6.81 -25.48
C GLU A 187 -8.45 8.29 -25.35
N MET A 188 -7.69 9.06 -24.56
CA MET A 188 -8.00 10.46 -24.32
C MET A 188 -7.35 11.35 -25.39
N ASP A 189 -8.14 12.24 -25.99
CA ASP A 189 -7.66 13.26 -26.94
C ASP A 189 -7.08 14.51 -26.24
N THR A 190 -6.97 14.51 -24.92
CA THR A 190 -6.50 15.67 -24.13
C THR A 190 -5.09 15.46 -23.61
N ASP A 191 -4.23 16.47 -23.74
CA ASP A 191 -2.88 16.44 -23.17
C ASP A 191 -2.82 16.81 -21.67
N GLU A 192 -3.97 17.12 -21.05
CA GLU A 192 -4.05 17.41 -19.62
C GLU A 192 -3.97 16.13 -18.77
N LEU A 193 -3.38 16.24 -17.58
CA LEU A 193 -3.38 15.15 -16.60
C LEU A 193 -4.69 15.15 -15.82
N ILE A 194 -5.45 14.05 -15.90
CA ILE A 194 -6.78 13.93 -15.30
C ILE A 194 -6.80 12.81 -14.25
N CYS A 195 -7.40 13.10 -13.10
CA CYS A 195 -7.69 12.10 -12.08
C CYS A 195 -8.81 11.16 -12.55
N LEU A 196 -8.57 9.85 -12.63
CA LEU A 196 -9.56 8.89 -13.13
C LEU A 196 -10.82 8.80 -12.28
N SER A 197 -10.69 8.88 -10.96
CA SER A 197 -11.83 8.74 -10.05
C SER A 197 -12.73 9.97 -9.99
N SER A 198 -12.15 11.17 -10.16
CA SER A 198 -12.89 12.43 -10.02
C SER A 198 -13.10 13.19 -11.33
N GLY A 199 -12.41 12.79 -12.40
CA GLY A 199 -12.36 13.55 -13.65
C GLY A 199 -11.69 14.92 -13.51
N CYS A 200 -10.98 15.17 -12.40
CA CYS A 200 -10.35 16.45 -12.12
C CYS A 200 -9.12 16.67 -12.98
N ARG A 201 -9.11 17.80 -13.70
CA ARG A 201 -7.97 18.29 -14.47
C ARG A 201 -6.98 18.93 -13.51
N LEU A 202 -5.75 18.47 -13.55
CA LEU A 202 -4.69 18.99 -12.70
C LEU A 202 -4.05 20.23 -13.31
N SER A 203 -3.66 21.18 -12.46
CA SER A 203 -2.77 22.28 -12.86
C SER A 203 -1.43 21.74 -13.37
N ASP A 204 -0.80 22.44 -14.31
CA ASP A 204 0.49 22.03 -14.88
C ASP A 204 1.60 21.84 -13.85
N GLU A 205 1.60 22.58 -12.74
CA GLU A 205 2.55 22.38 -11.64
C GLU A 205 2.44 20.98 -11.02
N ILE A 206 1.23 20.60 -10.60
CA ILE A 206 0.97 19.29 -9.97
C ILE A 206 1.21 18.17 -10.98
N ALA A 207 0.83 18.36 -12.25
CA ALA A 207 1.09 17.39 -13.30
C ALA A 207 2.60 17.19 -13.53
N GLY A 208 3.38 18.27 -13.55
CA GLY A 208 4.83 18.23 -13.67
C GLY A 208 5.49 17.49 -12.50
N ASP A 209 5.07 17.75 -11.27
CA ASP A 209 5.58 17.08 -10.07
C ASP A 209 5.31 15.57 -10.10
N LEU A 210 4.10 15.17 -10.52
CA LEU A 210 3.70 13.76 -10.59
C LEU A 210 4.50 12.97 -11.65
N LEU A 211 4.74 13.56 -12.82
CA LEU A 211 5.51 12.94 -13.90
C LEU A 211 7.02 12.92 -13.59
N LYS A 212 7.55 13.94 -12.90
CA LYS A 212 8.97 14.02 -12.52
C LYS A 212 9.30 13.28 -11.21
N ALA A 213 8.32 12.66 -10.57
CA ALA A 213 8.49 12.05 -9.25
C ALA A 213 9.56 10.95 -9.24
N GLU A 214 9.70 10.19 -10.32
CA GLU A 214 10.71 9.14 -10.44
C GLU A 214 12.12 9.72 -10.56
N GLU A 215 12.32 10.70 -11.44
CA GLU A 215 13.60 11.40 -11.60
C GLU A 215 14.04 12.09 -10.31
N PHE A 216 13.08 12.71 -9.60
CA PHE A 216 13.32 13.34 -8.31
C PHE A 216 13.76 12.30 -7.25
N GLY A 217 13.06 11.16 -7.19
CA GLY A 217 13.42 10.06 -6.30
C GLY A 217 14.81 9.50 -6.58
N GLN A 218 15.18 9.37 -7.86
CA GLN A 218 16.50 8.91 -8.30
C GLN A 218 17.61 9.85 -7.85
N LYS A 219 17.45 11.16 -8.08
CA LYS A 219 18.42 12.18 -7.63
C LYS A 219 18.63 12.14 -6.12
N ARG A 220 17.53 12.08 -5.35
CA ARG A 220 17.57 12.01 -3.89
C ARG A 220 18.25 10.74 -3.37
N TYR A 221 18.03 9.61 -4.05
CA TYR A 221 18.70 8.36 -3.74
C TYR A 221 20.22 8.45 -3.99
N GLU A 222 20.63 8.99 -5.13
CA GLU A 222 22.05 9.16 -5.47
C GLU A 222 22.77 10.11 -4.51
N GLU A 223 22.14 11.25 -4.17
CA GLU A 223 22.59 12.18 -3.14
C GLU A 223 22.80 11.45 -1.79
N PHE A 224 21.80 10.69 -1.35
CA PHE A 224 21.87 9.92 -0.11
C PHE A 224 23.03 8.91 -0.10
N VAL A 225 23.21 8.16 -1.19
CA VAL A 225 24.30 7.18 -1.31
C VAL A 225 25.66 7.90 -1.27
N LYS A 226 25.80 9.02 -1.97
CA LYS A 226 27.05 9.79 -2.02
C LYS A 226 27.40 10.39 -0.65
N GLU A 227 26.46 11.08 -0.02
CA GLU A 227 26.67 11.81 1.23
C GLU A 227 26.83 10.86 2.42
N ARG A 228 25.91 9.92 2.59
CA ARG A 228 25.83 9.12 3.83
C ARG A 228 26.56 7.80 3.77
N LEU A 229 26.63 7.16 2.60
CA LEU A 229 27.20 5.81 2.49
C LEU A 229 28.65 5.82 1.98
N LYS A 230 28.97 6.67 0.99
CA LYS A 230 30.33 6.80 0.46
C LYS A 230 31.17 7.77 1.26
N ASN A 231 30.77 9.05 1.30
CA ASN A 231 31.58 10.12 1.88
C ASN A 231 31.41 10.24 3.40
N LYS A 232 30.32 9.70 3.96
CA LYS A 232 29.97 9.76 5.40
C LYS A 232 29.99 11.20 5.95
N THR A 233 29.57 12.17 5.14
CA THR A 233 29.54 13.59 5.50
C THR A 233 28.42 13.93 6.48
N VAL A 234 27.35 13.13 6.47
CA VAL A 234 26.16 13.27 7.33
C VAL A 234 25.90 11.93 8.01
N GLU A 235 25.44 11.94 9.26
CA GLU A 235 25.20 10.70 9.97
C GLU A 235 24.03 9.91 9.35
N PHE A 236 24.14 8.59 9.34
CA PHE A 236 23.09 7.73 8.80
C PHE A 236 21.75 7.91 9.56
N LYS A 237 21.82 8.14 10.88
CA LYS A 237 20.65 8.26 11.75
C LYS A 237 19.87 9.56 11.54
N ASP A 238 20.52 10.60 11.02
CA ASP A 238 19.91 11.90 10.84
C ASP A 238 18.59 11.83 10.05
N PRO A 239 17.64 12.72 10.36
CA PRO A 239 16.38 12.79 9.63
C PRO A 239 16.66 13.08 8.15
N LEU A 240 15.80 12.54 7.28
CA LEU A 240 15.77 12.94 5.87
C LEU A 240 14.76 14.08 5.72
N PRO A 241 14.99 15.04 4.81
CA PRO A 241 13.96 16.01 4.45
C PRO A 241 12.81 15.30 3.73
N LYS A 242 11.58 15.80 3.89
CA LYS A 242 10.42 15.31 3.14
C LYS A 242 10.47 15.83 1.71
N SER A 243 9.99 15.03 0.78
CA SER A 243 9.69 15.42 -0.59
C SER A 243 8.66 16.54 -0.59
N THR A 244 8.93 17.55 -1.41
CA THR A 244 8.07 18.72 -1.64
C THR A 244 7.11 18.53 -2.81
N LEU A 245 7.11 17.36 -3.46
CA LEU A 245 6.28 17.08 -4.63
C LEU A 245 4.79 17.16 -4.29
N LYS A 246 4.02 17.88 -5.10
CA LYS A 246 2.56 17.91 -5.00
C LYS A 246 1.97 16.60 -5.52
N THR A 247 0.86 16.17 -4.92
CA THR A 247 0.14 14.94 -5.31
C THR A 247 -1.30 15.27 -5.70
N PHE A 248 -2.06 14.28 -6.20
CA PHE A 248 -3.51 14.44 -6.44
C PHE A 248 -4.27 14.98 -5.22
N ALA A 249 -3.81 14.70 -3.99
CA ALA A 249 -4.44 15.24 -2.79
C ALA A 249 -4.38 16.77 -2.70
N CYS A 250 -3.36 17.40 -3.31
CA CYS A 250 -3.21 18.85 -3.35
C CYS A 250 -4.23 19.52 -4.29
N ALA A 251 -4.84 18.77 -5.21
CA ALA A 251 -5.86 19.28 -6.13
C ALA A 251 -7.28 19.29 -5.53
N SER A 252 -7.48 18.65 -4.38
CA SER A 252 -8.79 18.59 -3.73
C SER A 252 -9.24 19.96 -3.21
N LYS A 253 -10.53 20.28 -3.42
CA LYS A 253 -11.11 21.55 -3.00
C LYS A 253 -11.17 21.63 -1.47
N VAL A 254 -10.53 22.66 -0.92
CA VAL A 254 -10.56 22.98 0.51
C VAL A 254 -11.37 24.25 0.69
N VAL A 255 -12.36 24.23 1.59
CA VAL A 255 -13.09 25.44 1.97
C VAL A 255 -12.59 25.86 3.34
N SER A 256 -12.04 27.07 3.44
CA SER A 256 -11.69 27.70 4.71
C SER A 256 -12.91 28.44 5.27
N VAL A 257 -13.37 28.04 6.45
CA VAL A 257 -14.39 28.79 7.20
C VAL A 257 -13.69 29.60 8.28
N LYS A 258 -13.87 30.92 8.25
CA LYS A 258 -13.37 31.81 9.29
C LYS A 258 -14.37 31.83 10.45
N SER A 259 -13.94 31.36 11.63
CA SER A 259 -14.62 31.64 12.89
C SER A 259 -13.92 32.81 13.59
N LYS A 260 -14.62 33.52 14.49
CA LYS A 260 -14.12 34.71 15.21
C LYS A 260 -12.77 34.48 15.92
N THR A 261 -12.40 33.23 16.20
CA THR A 261 -11.19 32.88 16.95
C THR A 261 -10.18 32.04 16.16
N LYS A 262 -10.59 31.34 15.09
CA LYS A 262 -9.71 30.45 14.28
C LYS A 262 -10.25 30.25 12.86
N GLU A 263 -9.34 30.13 11.89
CA GLU A 263 -9.66 29.67 10.54
C GLU A 263 -9.64 28.14 10.50
N ILE A 264 -10.78 27.52 10.16
CA ILE A 264 -10.92 26.06 10.09
C ILE A 264 -10.99 25.68 8.62
N GLN A 265 -9.98 24.94 8.14
CA GLN A 265 -10.00 24.34 6.81
C GLN A 265 -10.87 23.07 6.82
N ILE A 266 -12.02 23.13 6.17
CA ILE A 266 -12.87 21.97 5.93
C ILE A 266 -12.31 21.24 4.71
N LYS A 267 -11.49 20.22 4.98
CA LYS A 267 -11.11 19.20 4.01
C LYS A 267 -12.13 18.08 4.02
N VAL A 268 -12.37 17.47 2.86
CA VAL A 268 -13.19 16.26 2.74
C VAL A 268 -12.56 15.14 3.58
N GLN A 269 -13.09 14.88 4.78
CA GLN A 269 -12.65 13.78 5.64
C GLN A 269 -13.74 12.71 5.68
N ARG A 270 -13.42 11.48 5.23
CA ARG A 270 -14.31 10.31 5.38
C ARG A 270 -14.70 10.07 6.85
N ASN A 271 -13.83 10.45 7.77
CA ASN A 271 -13.99 10.23 9.20
C ASN A 271 -14.75 11.38 9.91
N LEU A 272 -15.17 12.43 9.18
CA LEU A 272 -15.85 13.57 9.81
C LEU A 272 -17.18 13.16 10.44
N PHE A 273 -17.96 12.31 9.77
CA PHE A 273 -19.20 11.77 10.32
C PHE A 273 -18.98 10.99 11.61
N GLY A 274 -17.97 10.10 11.64
CA GLY A 274 -17.63 9.35 12.86
C GLY A 274 -17.21 10.25 14.01
N LYS A 275 -16.40 11.29 13.73
CA LYS A 275 -16.04 12.31 14.74
C LYS A 275 -17.26 13.08 15.25
N LEU A 276 -18.19 13.41 14.35
CA LEU A 276 -19.40 14.16 14.69
C LEU A 276 -20.33 13.32 15.58
N LEU A 277 -20.46 12.03 15.29
CA LEU A 277 -21.22 11.08 16.10
C LEU A 277 -20.63 10.91 17.50
N ILE A 278 -19.30 10.84 17.61
CA ILE A 278 -18.61 10.79 18.91
C ILE A 278 -18.83 12.12 19.66
N LEU A 279 -18.68 13.26 18.99
CA LEU A 279 -18.90 14.57 19.61
C LEU A 279 -20.34 14.78 20.06
N SER A 280 -21.34 14.23 19.36
CA SER A 280 -22.74 14.28 19.79
C SER A 280 -23.06 13.41 21.00
N GLN A 281 -22.16 12.50 21.40
CA GLN A 281 -22.30 11.75 22.65
C GLN A 281 -21.82 12.58 23.86
N ASP A 282 -20.76 13.37 23.67
CA ASP A 282 -20.17 14.21 24.73
C ASP A 282 -20.75 15.63 24.79
N HIS A 283 -21.42 16.07 23.72
CA HIS A 283 -22.01 17.41 23.60
C HIS A 283 -23.44 17.33 23.05
N ASP A 284 -24.29 18.29 23.46
CA ASP A 284 -25.67 18.42 22.97
C ASP A 284 -25.71 18.98 21.54
N VAL A 285 -25.24 18.17 20.59
CA VAL A 285 -25.23 18.46 19.17
C VAL A 285 -26.43 17.79 18.52
N ASN A 286 -27.38 18.59 18.02
CA ASN A 286 -28.51 18.08 17.27
C ASN A 286 -28.03 17.49 15.92
N ILE A 287 -27.85 16.16 15.90
CA ILE A 287 -27.36 15.41 14.73
C ILE A 287 -28.31 15.59 13.54
N GLU A 288 -29.62 15.61 13.77
CA GLU A 288 -30.63 15.76 12.72
C GLU A 288 -30.46 17.07 11.95
N LYS A 289 -30.23 18.18 12.68
CA LYS A 289 -29.91 19.48 12.09
C LYS A 289 -28.54 19.52 11.42
N VAL A 290 -27.56 18.74 11.88
CA VAL A 290 -26.24 18.72 11.23
C VAL A 290 -26.29 17.91 9.93
N LEU A 291 -27.10 16.85 9.87
CA LEU A 291 -27.27 16.01 8.67
C LEU A 291 -28.16 16.65 7.60
N SER A 292 -28.92 17.68 7.92
CA SER A 292 -29.65 18.47 6.92
C SER A 292 -28.73 19.33 6.04
N TYR A 293 -27.47 19.55 6.47
CA TYR A 293 -26.47 20.29 5.69
C TYR A 293 -25.37 19.36 5.17
N PRO A 294 -24.80 19.66 3.97
CA PRO A 294 -23.71 18.86 3.43
C PRO A 294 -22.45 18.97 4.30
N LEU A 295 -22.01 17.83 4.86
CA LEU A 295 -20.77 17.70 5.64
C LEU A 295 -19.48 17.83 4.81
N SER A 296 -19.61 18.08 3.52
CA SER A 296 -18.50 18.31 2.61
C SER A 296 -18.70 19.63 1.84
N PRO A 297 -17.61 20.26 1.37
CA PRO A 297 -17.65 21.48 0.55
C PRO A 297 -18.64 21.45 -0.62
N THR A 298 -18.93 20.26 -1.13
CA THR A 298 -19.95 20.02 -2.16
C THR A 298 -20.74 18.75 -1.82
N PRO A 299 -22.07 18.71 -2.08
CA PRO A 299 -22.87 17.50 -1.90
C PRO A 299 -22.36 16.35 -2.78
N ARG A 300 -22.10 15.18 -2.16
CA ARG A 300 -21.55 14.01 -2.87
C ARG A 300 -22.52 13.36 -3.85
N SER A 301 -23.81 13.68 -3.79
CA SER A 301 -24.80 13.27 -4.79
C SER A 301 -24.58 13.95 -6.14
N PHE A 302 -23.98 15.15 -6.15
CA PHE A 302 -23.82 15.95 -7.37
C PHE A 302 -22.37 16.13 -7.79
N ALA A 303 -21.44 16.12 -6.83
CA ALA A 303 -20.05 16.46 -7.08
C ALA A 303 -19.07 15.45 -6.48
N THR A 304 -17.94 15.29 -7.15
CA THR A 304 -16.78 14.55 -6.69
C THR A 304 -16.12 15.27 -5.51
N PRO A 305 -15.22 14.62 -4.75
CA PRO A 305 -14.50 15.25 -3.64
C PRO A 305 -13.73 16.53 -4.01
N ASP A 306 -13.42 16.70 -5.29
CA ASP A 306 -12.71 17.86 -5.83
C ASP A 306 -13.68 19.00 -6.26
N GLY A 307 -14.98 18.83 -6.04
CA GLY A 307 -16.01 19.82 -6.35
C GLY A 307 -16.46 19.84 -7.82
N LEU A 308 -16.09 18.84 -8.62
CA LEU A 308 -16.52 18.70 -10.02
C LEU A 308 -17.78 17.84 -10.13
N PRO A 309 -18.67 18.09 -11.11
CA PRO A 309 -19.88 17.29 -11.26
C PRO A 309 -19.58 15.82 -11.56
N LEU A 310 -20.22 14.90 -10.84
CA LEU A 310 -20.09 13.45 -11.04
C LEU A 310 -20.56 13.05 -12.44
N LYS A 311 -19.70 12.51 -13.31
CA LYS A 311 -20.07 12.01 -14.66
C LYS A 311 -20.95 10.73 -14.57
N THR A 312 -22.18 10.86 -14.11
CA THR A 312 -23.23 9.83 -14.13
C THR A 312 -24.24 10.11 -15.24
N ASN A 313 -24.97 9.08 -15.68
CA ASN A 313 -26.06 9.20 -16.64
C ASN A 313 -27.04 10.30 -16.18
N LYS A 314 -27.35 11.26 -17.07
CA LYS A 314 -28.21 12.41 -16.77
C LYS A 314 -29.51 12.00 -16.05
N ALA A 315 -30.13 10.89 -16.47
CA ALA A 315 -31.36 10.38 -15.88
C ALA A 315 -31.25 10.08 -14.36
N VAL A 316 -30.10 9.58 -13.90
CA VAL A 316 -29.85 9.25 -12.48
C VAL A 316 -29.58 10.52 -11.66
N ARG A 317 -29.06 11.59 -12.26
CA ARG A 317 -28.89 12.88 -11.55
C ARG A 317 -30.23 13.57 -11.28
N TYR A 318 -31.17 13.49 -12.24
CA TYR A 318 -32.48 14.14 -12.11
C TYR A 318 -33.38 13.46 -11.08
N SER A 319 -33.24 12.15 -10.85
CA SER A 319 -34.02 11.44 -9.82
C SER A 319 -33.63 11.80 -8.38
N CYS A 320 -32.41 12.30 -8.14
CA CYS A 320 -31.96 12.78 -6.83
C CYS A 320 -32.32 14.25 -6.55
N MET A 321 -32.81 14.97 -7.55
CA MET A 321 -33.12 16.41 -7.48
C MET A 321 -34.38 16.79 -6.66
N PRO A 322 -35.44 15.94 -6.56
CA PRO A 322 -36.61 16.24 -5.75
C PRO A 322 -36.33 16.36 -4.25
N LEU A 323 -35.29 15.71 -3.73
CA LEU A 323 -34.95 15.69 -2.29
C LEU A 323 -34.34 17.00 -1.76
N ILE A 324 -34.12 17.98 -2.64
CA ILE A 324 -33.41 19.23 -2.28
C ILE A 324 -34.31 20.46 -2.37
N LYS A 325 -35.42 20.40 -3.11
CA LYS A 325 -36.34 21.54 -3.24
C LYS A 325 -37.04 21.93 -1.92
N GLU A 326 -36.96 21.10 -0.89
CA GLU A 326 -37.55 21.37 0.43
C GLU A 326 -36.57 22.00 1.43
N ASN A 327 -35.27 22.15 1.12
CA ASN A 327 -34.26 22.57 2.11
C ASN A 327 -33.28 23.67 1.61
N PHE A 328 -33.70 24.50 0.66
CA PHE A 328 -32.99 25.75 0.32
C PHE A 328 -33.85 26.97 0.55
#